data_AF-A0A5B2V9L4-F1
#
_entry.id   AF-A0A5B2V9L4-F1
#
_cell.length_a   1.000
_cell.length_b   1.000
_cell.length_c   1.000
_cell.angle_alpha   90.00
_cell.angle_beta   90.00
_cell.angle_gamma   90.00
#
_symmetry.space_group_name_H-M   'P 1'
#
loop_
_entity.id
_entity.type
_entity.pdbx_description
1 polymer ?
#
loop_
_entity_poly.entity_id
_entity_poly.type
_entity_poly.pdbx_seq_one_letter_code
_entity_poly.pdbx_strand_id
1 'polypeptide(L)'
;MRPDHDDGPRDEGAWRVLPFEGAFELSYTDATGQWSVRRLISREVKIGPGKVLLGGFDMATGEYRGFRADRIVRLHDAETGETVDRNIVDWLMKRASARRLPKPAAPDATAG
;
A
#
# COMPACT_ATOMS: atom_id res chain seq x y z
N MET A 1 19.14 17.65 29.36
CA MET A 1 18.38 18.35 28.30
C MET A 1 18.09 17.33 27.22
N ARG A 2 16.85 16.82 27.17
CA ARG A 2 16.39 15.94 26.08
C ARG A 2 16.02 16.84 24.90
N PRO A 3 16.29 16.48 23.63
CA PRO A 3 15.78 17.27 22.52
C PRO A 3 14.25 17.14 22.50
N ASP A 4 13.59 18.28 22.67
CA ASP A 4 12.19 18.52 22.35
C ASP A 4 11.89 17.95 20.96
N HIS A 5 11.19 16.82 20.92
CA HIS A 5 10.46 16.40 19.73
C HIS A 5 9.23 17.32 19.68
N ASP A 6 9.35 18.41 18.92
CA ASP A 6 8.26 19.31 18.54
C ASP A 6 7.25 18.52 17.69
N ASP A 7 6.41 17.70 18.34
CA ASP A 7 5.27 17.01 17.73
C ASP A 7 4.00 17.83 18.00
N GLY A 8 3.95 19.02 17.39
CA GLY A 8 2.79 19.89 17.36
C GLY A 8 2.19 19.92 15.95
N PRO A 9 0.85 19.83 15.78
CA PRO A 9 0.22 19.50 14.50
C PRO A 9 0.32 20.69 13.53
N ARG A 10 1.20 20.57 12.53
CA ARG A 10 1.17 21.42 11.34
C ARG A 10 0.09 20.91 10.41
N ASP A 11 -0.80 21.79 10.00
CA ASP A 11 -1.83 21.56 8.99
C ASP A 11 -1.16 21.32 7.62
N GLU A 12 -0.68 20.09 7.41
CA GLU A 12 0.03 19.61 6.22
C GLU A 12 -0.77 18.44 5.62
N GLY A 13 -1.91 18.76 4.99
CA GLY A 13 -2.65 17.89 4.06
C GLY A 13 -2.83 16.43 4.50
N ALA A 14 -3.75 16.19 5.45
CA ALA A 14 -4.24 14.92 6.00
C ALA A 14 -3.96 13.64 5.18
N TRP A 15 -2.74 13.12 5.27
CA TRP A 15 -2.44 11.80 4.73
C TRP A 15 -3.18 10.75 5.55
N ARG A 16 -4.06 9.99 4.88
CA ARG A 16 -4.72 8.83 5.49
C ARG A 16 -3.92 7.57 5.18
N VAL A 17 -3.48 6.89 6.22
CA VAL A 17 -2.79 5.60 6.11
C VAL A 17 -3.80 4.47 6.34
N LEU A 18 -3.84 3.51 5.42
CA LEU A 18 -4.64 2.29 5.53
C LEU A 18 -3.71 1.08 5.63
N PRO A 19 -3.94 0.17 6.60
CA PRO A 19 -3.18 -1.08 6.66
C PRO A 19 -3.44 -1.89 5.39
N PHE A 20 -2.38 -2.36 4.75
CA PHE A 20 -2.47 -3.08 3.48
C PHE A 20 -1.28 -4.01 3.29
N GLU A 21 -1.52 -5.31 3.38
CA GLU A 21 -0.46 -6.30 3.27
C GLU A 21 -0.57 -7.07 1.97
N GLY A 22 0.60 -7.34 1.40
CA GLY A 22 0.77 -8.37 0.39
C GLY A 22 2.12 -8.29 -0.31
N ALA A 23 2.45 -9.33 -1.06
CA ALA A 23 3.65 -9.41 -1.86
C ALA A 23 3.33 -9.10 -3.33
N PHE A 24 3.87 -8.00 -3.85
CA PHE A 24 3.53 -7.51 -5.17
C PHE A 24 4.75 -7.42 -6.08
N GLU A 25 4.55 -7.74 -7.36
CA GLU A 25 5.47 -7.36 -8.43
C GLU A 25 4.86 -6.20 -9.21
N LEU A 26 5.60 -5.10 -9.31
CA LEU A 26 5.17 -3.84 -9.87
C LEU A 26 5.96 -3.56 -11.13
N SER A 27 5.28 -3.46 -12.27
CA SER A 27 5.83 -2.75 -13.44
C SER A 27 5.61 -1.26 -13.22
N TYR A 28 6.70 -0.51 -13.02
CA TYR A 28 6.67 0.88 -12.57
C TYR A 28 7.42 1.78 -13.53
N THR A 29 6.85 2.95 -13.80
CA THR A 29 7.52 4.01 -14.55
C THR A 29 7.85 5.15 -13.60
N ASP A 30 9.13 5.45 -13.40
CA ASP A 30 9.52 6.52 -12.49
C ASP A 30 9.29 7.93 -13.06
N ALA A 31 9.65 8.96 -12.29
CA ALA A 31 9.43 10.36 -12.67
C ALA A 31 10.20 10.79 -13.94
N THR A 32 11.29 10.10 -14.27
CA THR A 32 12.10 10.31 -15.48
C THR A 32 11.56 9.53 -16.68
N GLY A 33 10.52 8.73 -16.51
CA GLY A 33 9.95 7.87 -17.56
C GLY A 33 10.66 6.53 -17.72
N GLN A 34 11.66 6.22 -16.88
CA GLN A 34 12.32 4.92 -16.92
C GLN A 34 11.40 3.83 -16.36
N TRP A 35 11.26 2.76 -17.13
CA TRP A 35 10.51 1.57 -16.74
C TRP A 35 11.37 0.61 -15.92
N SER A 36 10.77 -0.01 -14.91
CA SER A 36 11.43 -1.00 -14.05
C SER A 36 10.42 -1.98 -13.47
N VAL A 37 10.86 -3.20 -13.16
CA VAL A 37 10.09 -4.16 -12.36
C VAL A 37 10.60 -4.16 -10.93
N ARG A 38 9.69 -4.05 -9.95
CA ARG A 38 10.02 -4.00 -8.51
C ARG A 38 9.22 -5.05 -7.77
N ARG A 39 9.85 -5.74 -6.82
CA ARG A 39 9.17 -6.65 -5.89
C ARG A 39 9.02 -5.94 -4.55
N LEU A 40 7.79 -5.81 -4.09
CA LEU A 40 7.43 -5.02 -2.92
C LEU A 40 6.68 -5.90 -1.92
N ILE A 41 7.16 -5.97 -0.68
CA ILE A 41 6.37 -6.46 0.44
C ILE A 41 5.62 -5.28 1.04
N SER A 42 4.37 -5.10 0.61
CA SER A 42 3.53 -3.99 1.04
C SER A 42 3.08 -4.15 2.50
N ARG A 43 2.96 -3.02 3.17
CA ARG A 43 2.43 -2.89 4.55
C ARG A 43 1.30 -1.88 4.68
N GLU A 44 1.25 -0.89 3.80
CA GLU A 44 0.26 0.17 3.88
C GLU A 44 -0.07 0.79 2.52
N VAL A 45 -1.23 1.42 2.44
CA VAL A 45 -1.57 2.37 1.38
C VAL A 45 -1.74 3.75 2.01
N LYS A 46 -1.04 4.75 1.47
CA LYS A 46 -1.16 6.15 1.91
C LYS A 46 -1.94 6.95 0.89
N ILE A 47 -2.94 7.68 1.37
CA ILE A 47 -3.83 8.51 0.55
C ILE A 47 -3.59 9.96 0.94
N GLY A 48 -3.06 10.73 0.00
CA GLY A 48 -2.84 12.16 0.15
C GLY A 48 -3.65 12.95 -0.88
N PRO A 49 -3.59 14.29 -0.85
CA PRO A 49 -4.28 15.14 -1.81
C PRO A 49 -3.78 14.85 -3.24
N GLY A 50 -4.63 14.21 -4.04
CA GLY A 50 -4.36 13.89 -5.45
C GLY A 50 -3.34 12.76 -5.70
N LYS A 51 -2.94 12.00 -4.67
CA LYS A 51 -1.95 10.91 -4.82
C LYS A 51 -2.21 9.75 -3.89
N VAL A 52 -1.93 8.55 -4.38
CA VAL A 52 -1.97 7.30 -3.62
C VAL A 52 -0.62 6.62 -3.70
N LEU A 53 -0.10 6.20 -2.55
CA LEU A 53 1.18 5.50 -2.42
C LEU A 53 0.95 4.09 -1.89
N LEU A 54 1.59 3.10 -2.51
CA LEU A 54 1.74 1.75 -1.99
C LEU A 54 3.08 1.68 -1.23
N GLY A 55 3.01 1.56 0.10
CA GLY A 55 4.15 1.57 1.00
C GLY A 55 4.57 0.16 1.40
N GLY A 56 5.86 -0.13 1.31
CA GLY A 56 6.40 -1.43 1.69
C GLY A 56 7.91 -1.52 1.59
N PHE A 57 8.43 -2.72 1.83
CA PHE A 57 9.85 -3.03 1.67
C PHE A 57 10.14 -3.45 0.23
N ASP A 58 10.96 -2.65 -0.47
CA ASP A 58 11.46 -2.99 -1.81
C ASP A 58 12.52 -4.09 -1.67
N MET A 59 12.25 -5.25 -2.25
CA MET A 59 13.14 -6.41 -2.17
C MET A 59 14.44 -6.22 -2.97
N ALA A 60 14.46 -5.27 -3.92
CA ALA A 60 15.68 -4.99 -4.69
C ALA A 60 16.70 -4.18 -3.89
N THR A 61 16.23 -3.27 -3.01
CA THR A 61 17.11 -2.39 -2.22
C THR A 61 17.14 -2.75 -0.73
N GLY A 62 16.17 -3.52 -0.25
CA GLY A 62 15.97 -3.81 1.18
C GLY A 62 15.40 -2.64 1.98
N GLU A 63 15.01 -1.55 1.31
CA GLU A 63 14.58 -0.33 1.97
C GLU A 63 13.06 -0.15 1.94
N TYR A 64 12.55 0.59 2.93
CA TYR A 64 11.15 0.97 2.95
C TYR A 64 10.89 2.11 1.95
N ARG A 65 9.96 1.90 1.00
CA ARG A 65 9.65 2.85 -0.08
C ARG A 65 8.16 2.96 -0.33
N GLY A 66 7.74 4.16 -0.75
CA GLY A 66 6.37 4.43 -1.23
C GLY A 66 6.34 4.55 -2.75
N PHE A 67 5.64 3.65 -3.42
CA PHE A 67 5.45 3.68 -4.87
C PHE A 67 4.14 4.39 -5.22
N ARG A 68 4.20 5.35 -6.14
CA ARG A 68 3.00 6.06 -6.62
C ARG A 68 2.12 5.11 -7.42
N ALA A 69 0.89 4.89 -6.95
CA ALA A 69 -0.03 3.97 -7.58
C ALA A 69 -0.43 4.40 -9.00
N ASP A 70 -0.45 5.71 -9.28
CA ASP A 70 -0.71 6.25 -10.63
C ASP A 70 0.39 5.94 -11.65
N ARG A 71 1.59 5.57 -11.18
CA ARG A 71 2.77 5.25 -12.01
C ARG A 71 3.02 3.75 -12.14
N ILE A 72 2.20 2.94 -11.49
CA ILE A 72 2.23 1.48 -11.66
C ILE A 72 1.47 1.18 -12.95
N VAL A 73 2.16 0.57 -13.90
CA VAL A 73 1.59 0.13 -15.19
C VAL A 73 0.90 -1.22 -15.03
N ARG A 74 1.47 -2.09 -14.18
CA ARG A 74 0.92 -3.41 -13.86
C ARG A 74 1.31 -3.79 -12.45
N LEU A 75 0.35 -4.33 -11.71
CA LEU A 75 0.52 -4.89 -10.38
C LEU A 75 0.15 -6.37 -10.43
N HIS A 76 1.08 -7.24 -10.07
CA HIS A 76 0.82 -8.67 -9.90
C HIS A 76 0.91 -9.00 -8.40
N ASP A 77 -0.15 -9.58 -7.86
CA ASP A 77 -0.18 -10.09 -6.51
C ASP A 77 0.37 -11.52 -6.49
N ALA A 78 1.54 -11.69 -5.87
CA ALA A 78 2.18 -12.99 -5.77
C ALA A 78 1.49 -13.94 -4.78
N GLU A 79 0.64 -13.43 -3.88
CA GLU A 79 -0.10 -14.27 -2.93
C GLU A 79 -1.34 -14.90 -3.57
N THR A 80 -2.04 -14.15 -4.42
CA THR A 80 -3.31 -14.60 -5.04
C THR A 80 -3.16 -15.00 -6.51
N GLY A 81 -2.08 -14.58 -7.17
CA GLY A 81 -1.88 -14.71 -8.62
C GLY A 81 -2.68 -13.69 -9.44
N GLU A 82 -3.39 -12.75 -8.81
CA GLU A 82 -4.18 -11.73 -9.51
C GLU A 82 -3.26 -10.70 -10.19
N THR A 83 -3.55 -10.38 -11.46
CA THR A 83 -2.85 -9.31 -12.19
C THR A 83 -3.81 -8.17 -12.49
N VAL A 84 -3.38 -6.95 -12.18
CA VAL A 84 -4.14 -5.72 -12.38
C VAL A 84 -3.32 -4.75 -13.23
N ASP A 85 -3.77 -4.46 -14.44
CA ASP A 85 -3.15 -3.48 -15.35
C ASP A 85 -4.02 -2.23 -15.58
N ARG A 86 -5.22 -2.17 -15.00
CA ARG A 86 -6.15 -1.02 -15.09
C ARG A 86 -6.76 -0.72 -13.74
N ASN A 87 -7.09 0.55 -13.52
CA ASN A 87 -7.76 1.00 -12.29
C ASN A 87 -7.04 0.57 -11.01
N ILE A 88 -5.70 0.51 -11.04
CA ILE A 88 -4.87 0.02 -9.93
C ILE A 88 -5.17 0.77 -8.62
N VAL A 89 -5.39 2.08 -8.69
CA VAL A 89 -5.77 2.89 -7.53
C VAL A 89 -7.10 2.42 -6.93
N ASP A 90 -8.14 2.20 -7.74
CA ASP A 90 -9.44 1.72 -7.26
C ASP A 90 -9.33 0.32 -6.66
N TRP A 91 -8.57 -0.58 -7.30
CA TRP A 91 -8.33 -1.93 -6.79
C TRP A 91 -7.65 -1.90 -5.41
N LEU A 92 -6.59 -1.09 -5.25
CA LEU A 92 -5.90 -0.91 -3.97
C LEU A 92 -6.84 -0.38 -2.89
N MET A 93 -7.66 0.62 -3.23
CA MET A 93 -8.63 1.22 -2.31
C MET A 93 -9.71 0.23 -1.87
N LYS A 94 -10.23 -0.57 -2.80
CA LYS A 94 -11.22 -1.62 -2.49
C LYS A 94 -10.64 -2.69 -1.58
N ARG A 95 -9.44 -3.20 -1.89
CA ARG A 95 -8.80 -4.26 -1.10
C ARG A 95 -8.38 -3.76 0.29
N ALA A 96 -7.84 -2.55 0.40
CA ALA A 96 -7.53 -1.93 1.71
C ALA A 96 -8.80 -1.72 2.56
N SER A 97 -9.91 -1.35 1.93
CA SER A 97 -11.20 -1.16 2.62
C SER A 97 -11.84 -2.49 3.04
N ALA A 98 -11.74 -3.54 2.21
CA ALA A 98 -12.26 -4.86 2.51
C ALA A 98 -11.58 -5.50 3.74
N ARG A 99 -10.27 -5.26 3.90
CA ARG A 99 -9.48 -5.74 5.05
C ARG A 99 -9.70 -4.94 6.34
N ARG A 100 -10.31 -3.76 6.26
CA ARG A 100 -10.68 -2.93 7.42
C ARG A 100 -11.94 -3.43 8.12
N LEU A 101 -12.81 -4.14 7.41
CA LEU A 101 -13.96 -4.79 8.05
C LEU A 101 -13.43 -5.93 8.91
N PRO A 102 -13.76 -5.99 10.22
CA PRO A 102 -13.48 -7.19 10.99
C PRO A 102 -14.16 -8.33 10.25
N LYS A 103 -13.37 -9.32 9.82
CA LYS A 103 -13.92 -10.61 9.40
C LYS A 103 -14.85 -11.04 10.55
N PRO A 104 -16.16 -11.27 10.32
CA PRO A 104 -17.00 -11.78 11.40
C PRO A 104 -16.29 -13.03 11.91
N ALA A 105 -15.95 -13.03 13.20
CA ALA A 105 -15.41 -14.21 13.85
C ALA A 105 -16.39 -15.33 13.51
N ALA A 106 -15.87 -16.41 12.92
CA ALA A 106 -16.69 -17.58 12.62
C ALA A 106 -17.45 -17.94 13.91
N PRO A 107 -18.78 -18.17 13.85
CA PRO A 107 -19.50 -18.61 15.03
C PRO A 107 -18.81 -19.89 15.51
N ASP A 108 -18.35 -19.84 16.75
CA ASP A 108 -17.75 -20.95 17.47
C ASP A 108 -18.77 -22.10 17.48
N ALA A 109 -18.61 -23.01 16.52
CA ALA A 109 -19.43 -24.21 16.43
C ALA A 109 -18.84 -25.24 17.39
N THR A 110 -18.95 -25.00 18.69
CA THR A 110 -18.89 -26.04 19.73
C THR A 110 -19.55 -25.52 21.01
N ALA A 111 -20.83 -25.85 21.20
CA ALA A 111 -21.37 -26.29 22.49
C ALA A 111 -22.87 -26.58 22.36
N GLY A 112 -23.27 -27.81 22.70
CA GLY A 112 -24.66 -28.18 22.99
C GLY A 112 -25.16 -29.37 22.19
#